data_AF-T1CGC9-F1
#
_entry.id   AF-T1CGC9-F1
#
_cell.length_a   1.000
_cell.length_b   1.000
_cell.length_c   1.000
_cell.angle_alpha   90.00
_cell.angle_beta   90.00
_cell.angle_gamma   90.00
#
_symmetry.space_group_name_H-M   'P 1'
#
loop_
_entity.id
_entity.type
_entity.pdbx_description
1 polymer ?
#
loop_
_entity_poly.entity_id
_entity_poly.type
_entity_poly.pdbx_seq_one_letter_code
_entity_poly.pdbx_strand_id
1 'polypeptide(L)' 'GLDGHFPVENHGVAPDVTVWQNPKLVRQGQDPQLERAVQIALQQLAAHPQPHYAHAPWRDYHPQLPPLPPPTSVGG' A
#
# COMPACT_ATOMS: atom_id res chain seq x y z
N GLY A 1 28.80 -0.02 5.26
CA GLY A 1 29.44 1.32 5.29
C GLY A 1 30.59 1.30 4.32
N LEU A 2 30.89 2.44 3.67
CA LEU A 2 31.94 2.53 2.65
C LEU A 2 33.37 2.57 3.23
N ASP A 3 33.50 2.42 4.56
CA ASP A 3 34.77 2.49 5.30
C ASP A 3 35.32 1.11 5.73
N GLY A 4 34.85 0.02 5.11
CA GLY A 4 35.34 -1.34 5.41
C GLY A 4 34.89 -1.91 6.77
N HIS A 5 34.06 -1.18 7.53
CA HIS A 5 33.41 -1.68 8.73
C HIS A 5 32.03 -2.24 8.35
N PHE A 6 31.85 -3.55 8.45
CA PHE A 6 30.54 -4.18 8.39
C PHE A 6 29.93 -4.13 9.80
N PRO A 7 28.91 -3.29 10.07
CA PRO A 7 28.37 -3.06 11.42
C PRO A 7 27.71 -4.28 12.07
N VAL A 8 27.66 -5.42 11.38
CA VAL A 8 26.99 -6.66 11.78
C VAL A 8 27.95 -7.80 12.10
N GLU A 9 29.26 -7.61 11.94
CA GLU A 9 30.23 -8.67 12.25
C GLU A 9 30.14 -9.10 13.72
N ASN A 10 29.90 -10.39 13.93
CA ASN A 10 29.74 -11.07 15.22
C ASN A 10 28.60 -10.62 16.15
N HIS A 11 27.73 -9.68 15.76
CA HIS A 11 26.63 -9.17 16.62
C HIS A 11 25.22 -9.43 16.09
N GLY A 12 25.07 -9.76 14.80
CA GLY A 12 23.76 -9.93 14.18
C GLY A 12 22.95 -8.63 14.14
N VAL A 13 21.64 -8.75 13.89
CA VAL A 13 20.69 -7.62 13.93
C VAL A 13 19.68 -7.88 15.04
N ALA A 14 19.58 -6.97 16.00
CA ALA A 14 18.60 -7.09 17.07
C ALA A 14 17.17 -6.97 16.50
N PRO A 15 16.21 -7.78 16.98
CA PRO A 15 14.83 -7.69 16.52
C PRO A 15 14.14 -6.49 17.15
N ASP A 16 13.22 -5.86 16.40
CA ASP A 16 12.34 -4.81 16.95
C ASP A 16 11.38 -5.36 18.00
N VAL A 17 10.97 -6.63 17.85
CA VAL A 17 10.09 -7.34 18.77
C VAL A 17 10.69 -8.70 19.06
N THR A 18 11.06 -8.95 20.32
CA THR A 18 11.51 -10.27 20.75
C THR A 18 10.33 -11.24 20.85
N VAL A 19 10.44 -12.37 20.16
CA VAL A 19 9.45 -13.46 20.23
C VAL A 19 10.16 -14.78 20.46
N TRP A 20 9.85 -15.42 21.59
CA TRP A 20 10.45 -16.70 21.93
C TRP A 20 9.73 -17.86 21.26
N GLN A 21 10.46 -18.67 20.51
CA GLN A 21 9.94 -19.90 19.93
C GLN A 21 10.06 -21.07 20.91
N ASN A 22 8.99 -21.34 21.66
CA ASN A 22 8.93 -22.50 22.54
C ASN A 22 8.98 -23.79 21.71
N PRO A 23 10.03 -24.65 21.84
CA PRO A 23 10.17 -25.84 21.00
C PRO A 23 9.01 -26.82 21.12
N LYS A 24 8.33 -26.88 22.28
CA LYS A 24 7.15 -27.74 22.47
C LYS A 24 5.99 -27.27 21.60
N LEU A 25 5.71 -25.97 21.57
CA LEU A 25 4.62 -25.39 20.77
C LEU A 25 4.92 -25.51 19.27
N VAL A 26 6.15 -25.20 18.87
CA VAL A 26 6.58 -25.31 17.47
C VAL A 26 6.44 -26.75 16.96
N ARG A 27 6.85 -27.75 17.74
CA ARG A 27 6.66 -29.17 17.39
C ARG A 27 5.19 -29.59 17.31
N GLN A 28 4.28 -28.85 17.94
CA GLN A 28 2.84 -29.05 17.86
C GLN A 28 2.21 -28.27 16.70
N GLY A 29 3.02 -27.63 15.84
CA GLY A 29 2.55 -26.83 14.71
C GLY A 29 2.10 -25.42 15.08
N GLN A 30 2.37 -24.96 16.30
CA GLN A 30 2.08 -23.59 16.74
C GLN A 30 3.35 -22.75 16.59
N ASP A 31 3.28 -21.67 15.80
CA ASP A 31 4.41 -20.78 15.55
C ASP A 31 4.17 -19.41 16.22
N PRO A 32 4.78 -19.16 17.40
CA PRO A 32 4.62 -17.89 18.11
C PRO A 32 5.08 -16.67 17.31
N GLN A 33 6.06 -16.81 16.41
CA GLN A 33 6.52 -15.70 15.59
C GLN A 33 5.48 -15.34 14.53
N LEU A 34 4.90 -16.32 13.86
CA LEU A 34 3.84 -16.08 12.88
C LEU A 34 2.62 -15.46 13.54
N GLU A 35 2.18 -16.00 14.68
CA GLU A 35 1.04 -15.48 15.44
C GLU A 35 1.27 -14.02 15.87
N ARG A 36 2.46 -13.71 16.40
CA ARG A 36 2.81 -12.35 16.81
C ARG A 36 2.92 -11.39 15.63
N ALA A 37 3.48 -11.85 14.50
CA ALA A 37 3.57 -11.05 13.27
C ALA A 37 2.19 -10.67 12.74
N VAL A 38 1.25 -11.62 12.66
CA VAL A 38 -0.14 -11.38 12.25
C VAL A 38 -0.81 -10.37 13.19
N GLN A 39 -0.64 -10.55 14.50
CA GLN A 39 -1.20 -9.61 15.48
C GLN A 39 -0.69 -8.18 15.28
N ILE A 40 0.62 -8.01 15.11
CA ILE A 40 1.24 -6.69 14.88
C ILE A 40 0.73 -6.08 13.57
N ALA A 41 0.65 -6.86 12.49
CA ALA A 41 0.17 -6.38 11.21
C ALA A 41 -1.28 -5.86 11.29
N LEU A 42 -2.16 -6.58 11.99
CA LEU A 42 -3.54 -6.13 12.22
C LEU A 42 -3.61 -4.87 13.09
N GLN A 43 -2.75 -4.77 14.12
CA GLN A 43 -2.65 -3.57 14.95
C GLN A 43 -2.21 -2.35 14.14
N GLN A 44 -1.22 -2.51 13.26
CA GLN A 44 -0.72 -1.44 12.39
C GLN A 44 -1.78 -1.02 11.37
N LEU A 45 -2.52 -1.95 10.77
CA LEU A 45 -3.60 -1.63 9.85
C LEU A 45 -4.72 -0.83 10.53
N ALA A 46 -5.07 -1.20 11.77
CA ALA A 46 -6.06 -0.47 12.54
C ALA A 46 -5.58 0.93 12.96
N ALA A 47 -4.29 1.08 13.30
CA ALA A 47 -3.70 2.36 13.69
C ALA A 47 -3.46 3.30 12.49
N HIS A 48 -3.29 2.75 11.29
CA HIS A 48 -3.00 3.48 10.06
C HIS A 48 -4.04 3.15 8.97
N PRO A 49 -5.29 3.63 9.10
CA PRO A 49 -6.32 3.38 8.11
C PRO A 49 -5.91 3.97 6.76
N GLN A 50 -6.10 3.20 5.69
CA GLN A 50 -5.80 3.64 4.34
C GLN A 50 -6.68 4.83 3.97
N PRO A 51 -6.13 5.88 3.33
CA PRO A 51 -6.93 6.98 2.83
C PRO A 51 -7.89 6.46 1.75
N HIS A 52 -9.18 6.80 1.88
CA HIS A 52 -10.12 6.63 0.79
C HIS A 52 -9.90 7.76 -0.21
N TYR A 53 -9.45 7.42 -1.41
CA TYR A 53 -9.32 8.38 -2.49
C TYR A 53 -10.68 8.58 -3.16
N ALA A 54 -11.15 9.82 -3.23
CA ALA A 54 -12.31 10.15 -4.05
C ALA A 54 -11.90 10.08 -5.53
N HIS A 55 -12.70 9.38 -6.34
CA HIS A 55 -12.56 9.46 -7.79
C HIS A 55 -12.97 10.86 -8.25
N ALA A 56 -12.06 11.58 -8.89
CA ALA A 56 -12.41 12.86 -9.52
C ALA A 56 -13.49 12.61 -10.59
N PRO A 57 -14.45 13.54 -10.77
CA PRO A 57 -15.39 13.45 -11.88
C PRO A 57 -14.61 13.48 -13.21
N TRP A 58 -15.08 12.71 -14.19
CA TRP A 58 -14.52 12.73 -15.54
C TRP A 58 -14.59 14.14 -16.14
N ARG A 59 -13.51 14.59 -16.78
CA ARG A 59 -13.55 15.84 -17.55
C ARG A 59 -14.42 15.61 -18.79
N ASP A 60 -15.39 16.49 -18.98
CA ASP A 60 -16.17 16.54 -20.21
C ASP A 60 -15.27 17.09 -21.34
N TYR A 61 -14.92 16.22 -22.29
CA TYR A 61 -14.14 16.57 -23.49
C TYR A 61 -15.03 16.79 -24.72
N HIS A 62 -16.36 16.87 -24.57
CA HIS A 62 -17.24 17.10 -25.69
C HIS A 62 -16.96 18.48 -26.31
N PRO A 63 -16.59 18.54 -27.62
CA PRO A 63 -16.41 19.81 -28.28
C PRO A 63 -17.76 20.56 -28.32
N GLN A 64 -17.76 21.79 -27.82
CA GLN A 64 -18.86 22.72 -27.99
C GLN A 64 -18.90 23.11 -29.47
N LEU A 65 -19.77 22.46 -30.24
CA LEU A 65 -19.96 22.83 -31.64
C LEU A 65 -20.64 24.20 -31.71
N PRO A 66 -20.17 25.11 -32.58
CA PRO A 66 -20.92 26.33 -32.85
C PRO A 66 -22.32 25.97 -33.42
N PRO A 67 -23.33 26.83 -33.23
CA PRO A 67 -24.64 26.61 -33.84
C PRO A 67 -24.48 26.49 -35.36
N LEU A 68 -25.25 25.56 -35.95
CA LEU A 68 -25.27 25.39 -37.40
C LEU A 68 -25.67 26.73 -38.07
N PRO A 69 -25.04 27.09 -39.20
CA PRO A 69 -25.46 28.26 -39.95
C PRO A 69 -26.93 28.11 -40.37
N PRO A 70 -27.70 29.22 -40.46
CA PRO A 70 -29.05 29.17 -41.02
C PRO A 70 -28.98 28.59 -42.44
N PRO A 71 -30.00 27.83 -42.87
CA PRO A 71 -30.02 27.26 -44.22
C PRO A 71 -29.91 28.41 -45.23
N THR A 72 -28.83 28.41 -46.01
CA THR A 72 -28.70 29.32 -47.14
C THR A 72 -29.82 28.96 -48.10
N SER A 73 -30.77 29.88 -48.29
CA SER A 73 -31.74 29.81 -49.37
C SER A 73 -30.96 29.90 -50.69
N VAL A 74 -30.54 28.75 -51.23
CA VAL A 74 -30.09 28.64 -52.61
C VAL A 74 -31.35 28.77 -53.46
N GLY A 75 -31.70 30.01 -53.79
CA GLY A 75 -32.81 30.35 -54.65
C GLY A 75 -32.38 30.38 -56.11
N GLY A 76 -33.24 29.81 -56.97
CA GLY A 76 -33.54 30.29 -58.33
C GLY A 76 -32.56 29.97 -59.42
#